data_AF-A0A8J5UMY0-F1
#
_entry.id   AF-A0A8J5UMY0-F1
#
_cell.length_a   1.000
_cell.length_b   1.000
_cell.length_c   1.000
_cell.angle_alpha   90.00
_cell.angle_beta   90.00
_cell.angle_gamma   90.00
#
_symmetry.space_group_name_H-M   'P 1'
#
loop_
_entity.id
_entity.type
_entity.pdbx_description
1 polymer ?
#
loop_
_entity_poly.entity_id
_entity_poly.type
_entity_poly.pdbx_seq_one_letter_code
_entity_poly.pdbx_strand_id
1 'polypeptide(L)'
;IHLDQLEMDINHLKEAFAIEKGLTKSGKLLLKSSNASQVLTPRVLADIINAESGGEFDTKTAIPGHVQQGGLPSPIDRTRADRFAIKAVQFIEENADVIGSMRYATSFENDDKKIIKTAAVLGIKSSHLKFTSIRQLYDFETELGRRMPKKVFWSKTRDVADQLVGRTKKVD
;
A
#
# COMPACT_ATOMS: atom_id res chain seq x y z
N ILE A 1 -8.22 -14.47 -0.74
CA ILE A 1 -9.58 -14.20 -1.26
C ILE A 1 -10.40 -15.44 -0.95
N HIS A 2 -11.42 -15.31 -0.09
CA HIS A 2 -12.33 -16.42 0.22
C HIS A 2 -13.36 -16.56 -0.92
N LEU A 3 -13.77 -17.81 -1.22
CA LEU A 3 -14.71 -18.08 -2.30
C LEU A 3 -16.08 -17.45 -2.03
N ASP A 4 -16.57 -17.51 -0.79
CA ASP A 4 -17.86 -16.90 -0.41
C ASP A 4 -17.89 -15.39 -0.69
N GLN A 5 -16.79 -14.67 -0.41
CA GLN A 5 -16.73 -13.25 -0.71
C GLN A 5 -16.69 -12.98 -2.22
N LEU A 6 -16.01 -13.84 -3.00
CA LEU A 6 -15.99 -13.74 -4.45
C LEU A 6 -17.37 -13.98 -5.05
N GLU A 7 -18.12 -14.95 -4.53
CA GLU A 7 -19.51 -15.21 -4.93
C GLU A 7 -20.40 -14.00 -4.63
N MET A 8 -20.30 -13.43 -3.43
CA MET A 8 -21.01 -12.18 -3.09
C MET A 8 -20.66 -11.03 -4.05
N ASP A 9 -19.37 -10.87 -4.38
CA ASP A 9 -18.91 -9.84 -5.32
C ASP A 9 -19.49 -10.07 -6.74
N ILE A 10 -19.58 -11.32 -7.21
CA ILE A 10 -20.16 -11.68 -8.51
C ILE A 10 -21.66 -11.39 -8.54
N ASN A 11 -22.40 -11.78 -7.49
CA ASN A 11 -23.83 -11.52 -7.39
C ASN A 11 -24.12 -10.02 -7.38
N HIS A 12 -23.33 -9.24 -6.64
CA HIS A 12 -23.43 -7.79 -6.64
C HIS A 12 -23.18 -7.18 -8.04
N LEU A 13 -22.20 -7.70 -8.80
CA LEU A 13 -21.97 -7.24 -10.17
C LEU A 13 -23.15 -7.55 -11.10
N LYS A 14 -23.74 -8.75 -10.99
CA LYS A 14 -24.94 -9.13 -11.77
C LYS A 14 -26.09 -8.18 -11.52
N GLU A 15 -26.40 -7.92 -10.26
CA GLU A 15 -27.46 -6.98 -9.86
C GLU A 15 -27.18 -5.57 -10.39
N ALA A 16 -25.94 -5.07 -10.22
CA ALA A 16 -25.55 -3.75 -10.68
C ALA A 16 -25.69 -3.60 -12.21
N PHE A 17 -25.23 -4.58 -12.99
CA PHE A 17 -25.34 -4.54 -14.46
C PHE A 17 -26.79 -4.72 -14.94
N ALA A 18 -27.62 -5.49 -14.23
CA ALA A 18 -29.04 -5.64 -14.54
C ALA A 18 -29.80 -4.31 -14.37
N ILE A 19 -29.52 -3.57 -13.29
CA ILE A 19 -30.13 -2.25 -13.02
C ILE A 19 -29.66 -1.21 -14.05
N GLU A 20 -28.39 -1.27 -14.45
CA GLU A 20 -27.76 -0.26 -15.32
C GLU A 20 -27.88 -0.56 -16.82
N LYS A 21 -28.70 -1.55 -17.20
CA LYS A 21 -28.87 -1.99 -18.59
C LYS A 21 -29.35 -0.84 -19.48
N GLY A 22 -28.56 -0.50 -20.50
CA GLY A 22 -28.85 0.59 -21.45
C GLY A 22 -28.39 1.98 -21.01
N LEU A 23 -27.77 2.12 -19.83
CA LEU A 23 -27.13 3.38 -19.43
C LEU A 23 -25.76 3.53 -20.09
N THR A 24 -25.40 4.78 -20.41
CA THR A 24 -24.03 5.12 -20.81
C THR A 24 -23.16 5.31 -19.57
N LYS A 25 -21.86 4.96 -19.63
CA LYS A 25 -20.88 5.07 -18.53
C LYS A 25 -21.08 4.13 -17.33
N SER A 26 -21.64 2.94 -17.54
CA SER A 26 -21.87 1.88 -16.53
C SER A 26 -20.69 0.91 -16.33
N GLY A 27 -19.50 1.24 -16.84
CA GLY A 27 -18.33 0.37 -16.71
C GLY A 27 -17.91 0.18 -15.24
N LYS A 28 -17.65 -1.08 -14.86
CA LYS A 28 -17.18 -1.45 -13.51
C LYS A 28 -15.72 -1.88 -13.57
N LEU A 29 -14.97 -1.60 -12.50
CA LEU A 29 -13.56 -1.97 -12.37
C LEU A 29 -13.33 -2.71 -11.06
N LEU A 30 -12.63 -3.84 -11.13
CA LEU A 30 -12.15 -4.57 -9.98
C LEU A 30 -10.64 -4.37 -9.84
N LEU A 31 -10.21 -3.85 -8.69
CA LEU A 31 -8.80 -3.68 -8.38
C LEU A 31 -8.30 -4.86 -7.55
N LYS A 32 -7.40 -5.67 -8.12
CA LYS A 32 -6.76 -6.80 -7.43
C LYS A 32 -5.26 -6.57 -7.32
N SER A 33 -4.75 -6.44 -6.09
CA SER A 33 -3.31 -6.46 -5.86
C SER A 33 -2.72 -7.82 -6.23
N SER A 34 -1.55 -7.84 -6.88
CA SER A 34 -0.90 -9.08 -7.33
C SER A 34 -0.79 -10.12 -6.22
N ASN A 35 -0.41 -9.70 -5.01
CA ASN A 35 -0.19 -10.55 -3.85
C ASN A 35 -1.47 -10.94 -3.09
N ALA A 36 -2.66 -10.49 -3.50
CA ALA A 36 -3.92 -10.81 -2.80
C ALA A 36 -4.31 -12.30 -2.86
N SER A 37 -3.83 -12.99 -3.90
CA SER A 37 -3.91 -14.45 -4.04
C SER A 37 -2.92 -14.90 -5.11
N GLN A 38 -2.17 -15.96 -4.83
CA GLN A 38 -1.27 -16.62 -5.80
C GLN A 38 -2.06 -17.51 -6.78
N VAL A 39 -3.20 -18.05 -6.34
CA VAL A 39 -4.04 -18.96 -7.13
C VAL A 39 -5.01 -18.17 -8.00
N LEU A 40 -5.70 -17.19 -7.41
CA LEU A 40 -6.69 -16.35 -8.10
C LEU A 40 -5.97 -15.18 -8.78
N THR A 41 -5.33 -15.47 -9.90
CA THR A 41 -4.71 -14.48 -10.78
C THR A 41 -5.78 -13.60 -11.45
N PRO A 42 -5.45 -12.40 -11.98
CA PRO A 42 -6.43 -11.57 -12.69
C PRO A 42 -7.13 -12.31 -13.82
N ARG A 43 -6.41 -13.18 -14.54
CA ARG A 43 -6.97 -13.99 -15.63
C ARG A 43 -7.96 -15.01 -15.10
N VAL A 44 -7.56 -15.80 -14.08
CA VAL A 44 -8.44 -16.78 -13.44
C VAL A 44 -9.70 -16.11 -12.89
N LEU A 45 -9.56 -14.95 -12.25
CA LEU A 45 -10.72 -14.19 -11.76
C LEU A 45 -11.64 -13.72 -12.89
N ALA A 46 -11.08 -13.17 -13.98
CA ALA A 46 -11.89 -12.75 -15.11
C ALA A 46 -12.62 -13.94 -15.77
N ASP A 47 -11.94 -15.08 -15.90
CA ASP A 47 -12.53 -16.30 -16.46
C ASP A 47 -13.68 -16.82 -15.57
N ILE A 48 -13.51 -16.84 -14.24
CA ILE A 48 -14.58 -17.21 -13.30
C ILE A 48 -15.76 -16.24 -13.39
N ILE A 49 -15.50 -14.93 -13.35
CA ILE A 49 -16.57 -13.93 -13.40
C ILE A 49 -17.33 -14.02 -14.73
N ASN A 50 -16.64 -14.26 -15.84
CA ASN A 50 -17.27 -14.47 -17.15
C ASN A 50 -18.09 -15.75 -17.23
N ALA A 51 -17.60 -16.86 -16.66
CA ALA A 51 -18.36 -18.10 -16.60
C ALA A 51 -19.65 -17.91 -15.77
N GLU A 52 -19.55 -17.19 -14.66
CA GLU A 52 -20.67 -16.92 -13.78
C GLU A 52 -21.61 -15.84 -14.32
N SER A 53 -21.18 -14.93 -15.21
CA SER A 53 -22.00 -13.79 -15.68
C SER A 53 -23.25 -14.20 -16.45
N GLY A 54 -23.30 -15.44 -16.95
CA GLY A 54 -24.43 -15.93 -17.75
C GLY A 54 -24.63 -15.19 -19.07
N GLY A 55 -23.59 -14.48 -19.55
CA GLY A 55 -23.65 -13.69 -20.78
C GLY A 55 -24.24 -12.28 -20.64
N GLU A 56 -24.64 -11.86 -19.43
CA GLU A 56 -25.17 -10.50 -19.20
C GLU A 56 -24.07 -9.43 -19.30
N PHE A 57 -22.82 -9.79 -19.01
CA PHE A 57 -21.66 -8.91 -19.16
C PHE A 57 -20.36 -9.72 -19.39
N ASP A 58 -19.33 -9.02 -19.87
CA ASP A 58 -17.99 -9.55 -20.14
C ASP A 58 -16.95 -8.83 -19.26
N THR A 59 -15.91 -9.56 -18.88
CA THR A 59 -14.84 -9.16 -17.99
C THR A 59 -13.53 -9.26 -18.73
N LYS A 60 -12.77 -8.16 -18.74
CA LYS A 60 -11.43 -8.10 -19.33
C LYS A 60 -10.38 -7.82 -18.27
N THR A 61 -9.22 -8.44 -18.44
CA THR A 61 -8.06 -8.16 -17.59
C THR A 61 -7.29 -6.96 -18.10
N ALA A 62 -6.92 -6.06 -17.20
CA ALA A 62 -5.92 -5.03 -17.45
C ALA A 62 -4.79 -5.16 -16.41
N ILE A 63 -3.56 -5.31 -16.89
CA ILE A 63 -2.36 -5.34 -16.04
C ILE A 63 -1.49 -4.16 -16.45
N PRO A 64 -1.53 -3.02 -15.72
CA PRO A 64 -0.73 -1.85 -16.06
C PRO A 64 0.77 -2.16 -16.06
N GLY A 65 1.24 -3.06 -15.19
CA GLY A 65 2.65 -3.44 -15.11
C GLY A 65 3.52 -2.28 -14.62
N HIS A 66 4.67 -2.07 -15.27
CA HIS A 66 5.68 -1.10 -14.84
C HIS A 66 5.26 0.37 -15.01
N VAL A 67 4.22 0.67 -15.79
CA VAL A 67 3.71 2.04 -15.93
C VAL A 67 3.20 2.62 -14.60
N GLN A 68 2.98 1.76 -13.59
CA GLN A 68 2.68 2.17 -12.21
C GLN A 68 3.81 2.95 -11.54
N GLN A 69 5.05 2.86 -12.05
CA GLN A 69 6.16 3.72 -11.61
C GLN A 69 5.97 5.18 -12.04
N GLY A 70 5.03 5.43 -12.97
CA GLY A 70 4.83 6.74 -13.58
C GLY A 70 5.84 7.04 -14.68
N GLY A 71 5.70 8.23 -15.27
CA GLY A 71 6.69 8.80 -16.19
C GLY A 71 7.44 9.93 -15.49
N LEU A 72 6.94 11.15 -15.65
CA LEU A 72 7.46 12.30 -14.90
C LEU A 72 6.86 12.33 -13.48
N PRO A 73 7.66 12.57 -12.44
CA PRO A 73 7.16 12.63 -11.07
C PRO A 73 6.14 13.77 -10.91
N SER A 74 5.13 13.55 -10.07
CA SER A 74 4.09 14.54 -9.81
C SER A 74 4.65 15.78 -9.06
N PRO A 75 3.99 16.95 -9.11
CA PRO A 75 4.40 18.11 -8.30
C PRO A 75 4.44 17.80 -6.79
N ILE A 76 3.55 16.93 -6.31
CA ILE A 76 3.53 16.46 -4.92
C ILE A 76 4.81 15.68 -4.61
N ASP A 77 5.22 14.76 -5.49
CA ASP A 77 6.44 13.99 -5.28
C ASP A 77 7.68 14.86 -5.34
N ARG A 78 7.76 15.80 -6.30
CA ARG A 78 8.90 16.72 -6.44
C ARG A 78 9.10 17.58 -5.19
N THR A 79 8.03 18.24 -4.74
CA THR A 79 8.09 19.15 -3.57
C THR A 79 8.35 18.38 -2.28
N ARG A 80 7.80 17.17 -2.12
CA ARG A 80 8.09 16.32 -0.96
C ARG A 80 9.50 15.77 -0.99
N ALA A 81 10.01 15.36 -2.14
CA ALA A 81 11.37 14.86 -2.29
C ALA A 81 12.39 15.94 -1.89
N ASP A 82 12.23 17.17 -2.35
CA ASP A 82 13.08 18.30 -1.98
C ASP A 82 13.04 18.56 -0.45
N ARG A 83 11.83 18.61 0.12
CA ARG A 83 11.64 18.76 1.57
C ARG A 83 12.31 17.63 2.37
N PHE A 84 12.26 16.38 1.88
CA PHE A 84 12.90 15.24 2.51
C PHE A 84 14.41 15.33 2.40
N ALA A 85 14.95 15.72 1.25
CA ALA A 85 16.37 15.88 1.02
C ALA A 85 16.98 16.92 1.96
N ILE A 86 16.38 18.11 2.04
CA ILE A 86 16.82 19.17 2.96
C ILE A 86 16.83 18.66 4.40
N LYS A 87 15.76 17.97 4.82
CA LYS A 87 15.65 17.45 6.20
C LYS A 87 16.63 16.32 6.48
N ALA A 88 16.92 15.47 5.50
CA ALA A 88 17.90 14.40 5.64
C ALA A 88 19.33 14.96 5.81
N VAL A 89 19.71 15.98 5.03
CA VAL A 89 21.01 16.65 5.17
C VAL A 89 21.13 17.31 6.53
N GLN A 90 20.11 18.07 6.96
CA GLN A 90 20.08 18.67 8.31
C GLN A 90 20.25 17.62 9.40
N PHE A 91 19.59 16.48 9.29
CA PHE A 91 19.73 15.40 10.25
C PHE A 91 21.15 14.82 10.28
N ILE A 92 21.82 14.67 9.14
CA ILE A 92 23.20 14.21 9.07
C ILE A 92 24.13 15.22 9.77
N GLU A 93 23.97 16.51 9.47
CA GLU A 93 24.76 17.60 10.07
C GLU A 93 24.58 17.64 11.60
N GLU A 94 23.34 17.58 12.09
CA GLU A 94 23.01 17.60 13.52
C GLU A 94 23.54 16.38 14.29
N ASN A 95 23.72 15.24 13.62
CA ASN A 95 24.21 13.99 14.25
C ASN A 95 25.69 13.71 13.96
N ALA A 96 26.38 14.57 13.20
CA ALA A 96 27.75 14.36 12.75
C ALA A 96 28.74 14.24 13.92
N ASP A 97 28.62 15.11 14.94
CA ASP A 97 29.51 15.10 16.10
C ASP A 97 29.30 13.84 16.96
N VAL A 98 28.05 13.41 17.11
CA VAL A 98 27.69 12.21 17.87
C VAL A 98 28.37 10.98 17.25
N ILE A 99 28.20 10.78 15.93
CA ILE A 99 28.81 9.63 15.26
C ILE A 99 30.32 9.80 15.06
N GLY A 100 30.80 11.04 14.92
CA GLY A 100 32.22 11.38 14.75
C GLY A 100 33.07 10.91 15.93
N SER A 101 32.53 10.99 17.15
CA SER A 101 33.19 10.46 18.35
C SER A 101 33.47 8.95 18.30
N MET A 102 32.67 8.21 17.51
CA MET A 102 32.80 6.75 17.35
C MET A 102 33.64 6.34 16.15
N ARG A 103 34.16 7.28 15.35
CA ARG A 103 34.88 7.00 14.09
C ARG A 103 36.11 6.10 14.28
N TYR A 104 36.80 6.24 15.40
CA TYR A 104 37.99 5.44 15.76
C TYR A 104 37.75 4.55 16.99
N ALA A 105 36.50 4.39 17.40
CA ALA A 105 36.17 3.54 18.53
C ALA A 105 36.51 2.07 18.20
N THR A 106 37.16 1.39 19.13
CA THR A 106 37.56 -0.02 19.00
C THR A 106 36.37 -0.96 19.17
N SER A 107 35.31 -0.49 19.82
CA SER A 107 34.05 -1.20 20.05
C SER A 107 32.86 -0.27 19.80
N PHE A 108 31.85 -0.77 19.12
CA PHE A 108 30.61 -0.04 18.89
C PHE A 108 29.58 -0.43 19.94
N GLU A 109 29.27 0.48 20.87
CA GLU A 109 28.25 0.25 21.90
C GLU A 109 26.85 0.26 21.26
N ASN A 110 26.28 -0.93 21.10
CA ASN A 110 24.99 -1.11 20.45
C ASN A 110 23.79 -0.67 21.30
N ASP A 111 23.99 -0.38 22.59
CA ASP A 111 22.94 -0.04 23.54
C ASP A 111 22.82 1.47 23.80
N ASP A 112 23.78 2.29 23.32
CA ASP A 112 23.67 3.74 23.46
C ASP A 112 22.56 4.28 22.56
N LYS A 113 21.49 4.75 23.20
CA LYS A 113 20.33 5.36 22.54
C LYS A 113 20.70 6.57 21.67
N LYS A 114 21.75 7.33 21.98
CA LYS A 114 22.19 8.45 21.15
C LYS A 114 22.76 7.95 19.83
N ILE A 115 23.62 6.94 19.88
CA ILE A 115 24.22 6.32 18.70
C ILE A 115 23.16 5.63 17.85
N ILE A 116 22.27 4.84 18.46
CA ILE A 116 21.17 4.14 17.75
C ILE A 116 20.28 5.14 17.00
N LYS A 117 20.04 6.33 17.55
CA LYS A 117 19.21 7.36 16.93
C LYS A 117 19.85 8.02 15.71
N THR A 118 21.17 7.95 15.55
CA THR A 118 21.86 8.48 14.35
C THR A 118 21.53 7.66 13.10
N ALA A 119 21.12 6.39 13.25
CA ALA A 119 20.59 5.56 12.18
C ALA A 119 19.05 5.56 12.22
N ALA A 120 18.42 6.40 11.38
CA ALA A 120 16.98 6.58 11.37
C ALA A 120 16.39 6.63 9.95
N VAL A 121 15.10 6.36 9.85
CA VAL A 121 14.30 6.57 8.64
C VAL A 121 13.49 7.84 8.80
N LEU A 122 13.61 8.74 7.82
CA LEU A 122 12.75 9.90 7.69
C LEU A 122 11.40 9.48 7.08
N GLY A 123 10.33 9.67 7.82
CA GLY A 123 8.97 9.40 7.35
C GLY A 123 8.01 10.54 7.68
N ILE A 124 6.78 10.42 7.16
CA ILE A 124 5.66 11.29 7.55
C ILE A 124 4.74 10.51 8.48
N LYS A 125 4.44 11.06 9.66
CA LYS A 125 3.35 10.61 10.52
C LYS A 125 2.31 11.73 10.60
N SER A 126 1.12 11.48 10.05
CA SER A 126 0.08 12.49 9.82
C SER A 126 0.59 13.62 8.91
N SER A 127 0.77 14.84 9.44
CA SER A 127 1.31 15.99 8.70
C SER A 127 2.79 16.29 9.02
N HIS A 128 3.40 15.54 9.94
CA HIS A 128 4.72 15.86 10.48
C HIS A 128 5.80 14.95 9.92
N LEU A 129 6.96 15.54 9.62
CA LEU A 129 8.18 14.80 9.33
C LEU A 129 8.79 14.30 10.63
N LYS A 130 9.13 13.01 10.68
CA LYS A 130 9.69 12.38 11.87
C LYS A 130 10.78 11.39 11.50
N PHE A 131 11.93 11.53 12.17
CA PHE A 131 12.97 10.51 12.19
C PHE A 131 12.61 9.44 13.21
N THR A 132 12.62 8.17 12.80
CA THR A 132 12.42 7.02 13.69
C THR A 132 13.62 6.08 13.53
N SER A 133 14.23 5.63 14.63
CA SER A 133 15.42 4.79 14.55
C SER A 133 15.14 3.50 13.78
N ILE A 134 16.12 3.03 13.02
CA ILE A 134 15.96 1.81 12.23
C ILE A 134 15.74 0.60 13.13
N ARG A 135 16.40 0.52 14.29
CA ARG A 135 16.19 -0.55 15.28
C ARG A 135 14.73 -0.59 15.74
N GLN A 136 14.16 0.57 16.10
CA GLN A 136 12.75 0.64 16.52
C GLN A 136 11.82 0.14 15.41
N LEU A 137 12.05 0.59 14.17
CA LEU A 137 11.22 0.20 13.04
C LEU A 137 11.35 -1.29 12.71
N TYR A 138 12.57 -1.80 12.69
CA TYR A 138 12.88 -3.17 12.30
C TYR A 138 12.36 -4.18 13.32
N ASP A 139 12.67 -3.95 14.61
CA ASP A 139 12.37 -4.92 15.67
C ASP A 139 10.87 -4.91 16.02
N PHE A 140 10.25 -3.73 16.08
CA PHE A 140 8.90 -3.59 16.64
C PHE A 140 7.81 -3.29 15.61
N GLU A 141 8.09 -2.50 14.56
CA GLU A 141 7.04 -1.99 13.66
C GLU A 141 6.96 -2.72 12.30
N THR A 142 7.96 -3.53 11.94
CA THR A 142 8.06 -4.18 10.60
C THR A 142 7.73 -5.67 10.63
N GLU A 143 6.90 -6.12 9.69
CA GLU A 143 6.69 -7.53 9.39
C GLU A 143 7.67 -7.94 8.28
N LEU A 144 8.76 -8.60 8.65
CA LEU A 144 9.87 -8.94 7.75
C LEU A 144 9.46 -9.93 6.66
N GLY A 145 8.66 -10.94 7.01
CA GLY A 145 8.25 -11.99 6.06
C GLY A 145 7.42 -11.43 4.90
N ARG A 146 6.66 -10.35 5.15
CA ARG A 146 5.82 -9.69 4.15
C ARG A 146 6.42 -8.38 3.62
N ARG A 147 7.58 -7.96 4.13
CA ARG A 147 8.29 -6.72 3.75
C ARG A 147 7.39 -5.48 3.85
N MET A 148 6.61 -5.38 4.93
CA MET A 148 5.62 -4.31 5.13
C MET A 148 5.49 -3.94 6.62
N PRO A 149 4.89 -2.78 6.98
CA PRO A 149 4.62 -2.48 8.39
C PRO A 149 3.59 -3.48 8.98
N LYS A 150 3.74 -3.81 10.27
CA LYS A 150 2.80 -4.67 11.01
C LYS A 150 1.39 -4.08 11.08
N LYS A 151 1.29 -2.74 11.15
CA LYS A 151 0.01 -2.02 11.24
C LYS A 151 -0.34 -1.36 9.91
N VAL A 152 -1.48 -1.75 9.34
CA VAL A 152 -2.06 -1.11 8.15
C VAL A 152 -2.86 0.13 8.56
N PHE A 153 -2.49 1.30 8.04
CA PHE A 153 -3.09 2.58 8.46
C PHE A 153 -4.31 3.00 7.62
N TRP A 154 -4.53 2.41 6.45
CA TRP A 154 -5.59 2.78 5.50
C TRP A 154 -6.82 1.86 5.55
N SER A 155 -6.95 1.01 6.58
CA SER A 155 -8.08 0.07 6.70
C SER A 155 -9.43 0.77 6.67
N LYS A 156 -9.56 1.88 7.42
CA LYS A 156 -10.81 2.68 7.49
C LYS A 156 -11.25 3.23 6.14
N THR A 157 -10.30 3.56 5.26
CA THR A 157 -10.62 4.06 3.91
C THR A 157 -11.29 2.99 3.06
N ARG A 158 -10.99 1.71 3.30
CA ARG A 158 -11.69 0.62 2.62
C ARG A 158 -13.16 0.58 2.99
N ASP A 159 -13.48 0.76 4.27
CA ASP A 159 -14.88 0.73 4.74
C ASP A 159 -15.71 1.84 4.10
N VAL A 160 -15.12 3.03 3.94
CA VAL A 160 -15.74 4.14 3.19
C VAL A 160 -15.92 3.77 1.71
N ALA A 161 -14.90 3.17 1.09
CA ALA A 161 -15.00 2.75 -0.31
C ALA A 161 -16.10 1.71 -0.54
N ASP A 162 -16.23 0.72 0.36
CA ASP A 162 -17.29 -0.29 0.28
C ASP A 162 -18.68 0.35 0.47
N GLN A 163 -18.84 1.32 1.37
CA GLN A 163 -20.10 2.06 1.56
C GLN A 163 -20.49 2.88 0.32
N LEU A 164 -19.53 3.58 -0.30
CA LEU A 164 -19.80 4.43 -1.46
C LEU A 164 -20.26 3.64 -2.69
N VAL A 165 -19.84 2.37 -2.81
CA VAL A 165 -20.24 1.48 -3.91
C VAL A 165 -21.35 0.50 -3.50
N GLY A 166 -21.80 0.53 -2.25
CA GLY A 166 -22.82 -0.39 -1.73
C GLY A 166 -22.36 -1.86 -1.66
N ARG A 167 -21.06 -2.11 -1.55
CA ARG A 167 -20.49 -3.47 -1.50
C ARG A 167 -20.66 -4.08 -0.12
N THR A 168 -21.21 -5.30 -0.10
CA THR A 168 -21.35 -6.09 1.13
C THR A 168 -20.09 -6.91 1.39
N LYS A 169 -19.68 -6.98 2.65
CA LYS A 169 -18.60 -7.86 3.11
C LYS A 169 -19.20 -9.09 3.76
N LYS A 170 -18.53 -10.22 3.63
CA LYS A 170 -18.69 -11.35 4.53
C LYS A 170 -18.48 -10.83 5.96
N VAL A 171 -19.47 -11.07 6.81
CA VAL A 171 -19.33 -10.89 8.26
C VAL A 171 -18.51 -12.08 8.75
N ASP A 172 -17.37 -11.81 9.37
CA ASP A 172 -16.51 -12.84 9.99
C ASP A 172 -17.22 -13.54 11.16
#